data_AF-A0A353FAQ5-F1
#
_entry.id   AF-A0A353FAQ5-F1
#
_cell.length_a   1.000
_cell.length_b   1.000
_cell.length_c   1.000
_cell.angle_alpha   90.00
_cell.angle_beta   90.00
_cell.angle_gamma   90.00
#
_symmetry.space_group_name_H-M   'P 1'
#
loop_
_entity.id
_entity.type
_entity.pdbx_description
1 polymer ?
#
loop_
_entity_poly.entity_id
_entity_poly.type
_entity_poly.pdbx_seq_one_letter_code
_entity_poly.pdbx_strand_id
1 'polypeptide(L)'
;MKKLALLAFVVISIVACKEKDLTNDNPALPEENLQLKTSFLYGDKGIYEDSVLVNNKGNRFFITDIKFLLNNLYFIHTNKPERDSVLWDTGYYAISTDALTKFVAILEPGGYSGHYGFKIGLDSVAWANRPTNPRGDALTDADLIRNDGFGYNALVIKGRAIDPADPLDTAGNIPFEYNIGGYFISKKYRSDKLNFSLSSSSEVNLILNVDIEPIFNDFDIVAKPTVISDISDPVDYEIAEMMMDSLAVGLF
;
A
#
# COMPACT_ATOMS: atom_id res chain seq x y z
N MET A 1 12.86 -47.52 -50.07
CA MET A 1 12.27 -46.74 -48.96
C MET A 1 13.31 -45.85 -48.27
N LYS A 2 14.03 -45.00 -49.01
CA LYS A 2 15.05 -44.06 -48.46
C LYS A 2 14.90 -42.61 -48.97
N LYS A 3 13.90 -42.35 -49.82
CA LYS A 3 13.67 -41.02 -50.44
C LYS A 3 12.48 -40.24 -49.86
N LEU A 4 11.73 -40.83 -48.92
CA LEU A 4 10.58 -40.18 -48.25
C LEU A 4 10.90 -39.58 -46.88
N ALA A 5 12.06 -39.91 -46.30
CA ALA A 5 12.45 -39.41 -44.98
C ALA A 5 13.08 -38.00 -45.02
N LEU A 6 13.52 -37.53 -46.18
CA LEU A 6 14.22 -36.23 -46.30
C LEU A 6 13.25 -35.04 -46.46
N LEU A 7 12.00 -35.27 -46.89
CA LEU A 7 11.03 -34.21 -47.12
C LEU A 7 10.32 -33.75 -45.82
N ALA A 8 10.30 -34.60 -44.79
CA ALA A 8 9.68 -34.28 -43.50
C ALA A 8 10.57 -33.42 -42.58
N PHE A 9 11.88 -33.33 -42.86
CA PHE A 9 12.82 -32.59 -42.01
C PHE A 9 12.95 -31.10 -42.39
N VAL A 10 12.51 -30.70 -43.58
CA VAL A 10 12.61 -29.30 -44.03
C VAL A 10 11.45 -28.44 -43.50
N VAL A 11 10.28 -29.03 -43.23
CA VAL A 11 9.09 -28.28 -42.79
C VAL A 11 9.14 -27.85 -41.31
N ILE A 12 9.98 -28.48 -40.48
CA ILE A 12 10.09 -28.14 -39.04
C ILE A 12 11.01 -26.92 -38.80
N SER A 13 11.81 -26.51 -39.80
CA SER A 13 12.80 -25.45 -39.64
C SER A 13 12.26 -24.00 -39.77
N ILE A 14 10.95 -23.81 -39.96
CA ILE A 14 10.34 -22.49 -40.13
C ILE A 14 9.54 -22.03 -38.89
N VAL A 15 9.54 -22.79 -37.80
CA VAL A 15 9.17 -22.25 -36.48
C VAL A 15 10.40 -21.56 -35.90
N ALA A 16 10.94 -20.60 -36.66
CA ALA A 16 11.80 -19.58 -36.09
C ALA A 16 10.95 -18.87 -35.05
N CYS A 17 11.38 -18.91 -33.79
CA CYS A 17 10.89 -18.04 -32.74
C CYS A 17 10.80 -16.63 -33.34
N LYS A 18 9.57 -16.13 -33.53
CA LYS A 18 9.37 -14.68 -33.60
C LYS A 18 9.96 -14.17 -32.29
N GLU A 19 11.11 -13.51 -32.37
CA GLU A 19 11.55 -12.67 -31.26
C GLU A 19 10.38 -11.75 -30.96
N LYS A 20 9.93 -11.80 -29.70
CA LYS A 20 8.87 -10.91 -29.24
C LYS A 20 9.42 -9.51 -29.43
N ASP A 21 8.80 -8.75 -30.33
CA ASP A 21 9.19 -7.39 -30.65
C ASP A 21 9.08 -6.55 -29.38
N LEU A 22 10.21 -6.33 -28.70
CA LEU A 22 10.29 -5.60 -27.44
C LEU A 22 9.96 -4.10 -27.62
N THR A 23 9.84 -3.62 -28.87
CA THR A 23 9.50 -2.22 -29.14
C THR A 23 8.01 -1.92 -29.03
N ASN A 24 7.15 -2.93 -29.14
CA ASN A 24 5.69 -2.80 -29.04
C ASN A 24 5.13 -3.10 -27.63
N ASP A 25 5.98 -3.62 -26.73
CA ASP A 25 5.62 -3.98 -25.35
C ASP A 25 6.25 -3.04 -24.32
N ASN A 26 6.74 -1.86 -24.75
CA ASN A 26 7.22 -0.87 -23.81
C ASN A 26 6.03 0.00 -23.38
N PRO A 27 5.52 -0.14 -22.14
CA PRO A 27 4.45 0.72 -21.66
C PRO A 27 4.88 2.18 -21.81
N ALA A 28 3.93 3.06 -22.15
CA ALA A 28 4.19 4.49 -22.16
C ALA A 28 4.80 4.89 -20.80
N LEU A 29 5.84 5.74 -20.84
CA LEU A 29 6.37 6.31 -19.61
C LEU A 29 5.20 7.00 -18.88
N PRO A 30 5.08 6.81 -17.55
CA PRO A 30 4.03 7.47 -16.78
C PRO A 30 4.13 8.99 -17.00
N GLU A 31 2.97 9.63 -17.17
CA GLU A 31 2.91 11.09 -17.33
C GLU A 31 3.22 11.79 -16.00
N GLU A 32 2.99 11.10 -14.88
CA GLU A 32 3.36 11.49 -13.54
C GLU A 32 4.88 11.53 -13.32
N ASN A 33 5.36 12.59 -12.66
CA ASN A 33 6.76 12.73 -12.26
C ASN A 33 6.97 12.64 -10.75
N LEU A 34 5.89 12.52 -9.95
CA LEU A 34 5.98 12.29 -8.52
C LEU A 34 5.76 10.81 -8.19
N GLN A 35 6.80 10.22 -7.62
CA GLN A 35 6.85 8.84 -7.17
C GLN A 35 6.88 8.77 -5.63
N LEU A 36 5.96 8.00 -5.06
CA LEU A 36 6.01 7.57 -3.67
C LEU A 36 6.84 6.29 -3.57
N LYS A 37 7.81 6.27 -2.67
CA LYS A 37 8.63 5.11 -2.33
C LYS A 37 8.35 4.72 -0.89
N THR A 38 7.78 3.55 -0.70
CA THR A 38 7.32 3.09 0.61
C THR A 38 8.25 2.03 1.16
N SER A 39 8.60 2.16 2.43
CA SER A 39 9.28 1.15 3.23
C SER A 39 8.37 0.74 4.37
N PHE A 40 8.14 -0.57 4.52
CA PHE A 40 7.39 -1.12 5.66
C PHE A 40 8.35 -1.58 6.75
N LEU A 41 8.08 -1.16 7.97
CA LEU A 41 8.94 -1.33 9.13
C LEU A 41 8.19 -1.97 10.28
N TYR A 42 8.95 -2.67 11.13
CA TYR A 42 8.56 -3.07 12.47
C TYR A 42 9.62 -2.53 13.43
N GLY A 43 9.36 -1.35 13.99
CA GLY A 43 10.32 -0.58 14.76
C GLY A 43 11.46 -0.10 13.87
N ASP A 44 12.68 -0.57 14.13
CA ASP A 44 13.88 -0.23 13.36
C ASP A 44 14.19 -1.23 12.22
N LYS A 45 13.34 -2.25 12.01
CA LYS A 45 13.59 -3.34 11.06
C LYS A 45 12.70 -3.22 9.83
N GLY A 46 13.27 -3.46 8.66
CA GLY A 46 12.49 -3.71 7.45
C GLY A 46 11.69 -5.01 7.57
N ILE A 47 10.46 -5.01 7.06
CA ILE A 47 9.61 -6.21 7.00
C ILE A 47 9.90 -6.97 5.71
N TYR A 48 10.27 -8.24 5.85
CA TYR A 48 10.40 -9.20 4.75
C TYR A 48 9.51 -10.42 5.04
N GLU A 49 9.08 -11.13 3.98
CA GLU A 49 8.10 -12.22 4.08
C GLU A 49 8.50 -13.34 5.07
N ASP A 50 9.80 -13.59 5.24
CA ASP A 50 10.38 -14.62 6.12
C ASP A 50 10.81 -14.08 7.49
N SER A 51 10.55 -12.81 7.78
CA SER A 51 10.94 -12.19 9.04
C SER A 51 10.02 -12.62 10.18
N VAL A 52 10.58 -13.33 11.18
CA VAL A 52 9.89 -13.58 12.44
C VAL A 52 9.96 -12.34 13.31
N LEU A 53 8.80 -11.73 13.55
CA LEU A 53 8.60 -10.60 14.43
C LEU A 53 8.10 -11.08 15.80
N VAL A 54 8.35 -10.28 16.84
CA VAL A 54 7.93 -10.58 18.21
C VAL A 54 7.43 -9.29 18.86
N ASN A 55 6.21 -9.32 19.41
CA ASN A 55 5.64 -8.19 20.15
C ASN A 55 5.85 -8.32 21.67
N ASN A 56 5.38 -7.34 22.46
CA ASN A 56 5.54 -7.38 23.92
C ASN A 56 4.65 -8.42 24.60
N LYS A 57 3.64 -8.96 23.90
CA LYS A 57 2.84 -10.11 24.35
C LYS A 57 3.56 -11.45 24.14
N GLY A 58 4.71 -11.45 23.48
CA GLY A 58 5.47 -12.65 23.16
C GLY A 58 4.88 -13.46 22.00
N ASN A 59 3.88 -12.93 21.28
CA ASN A 59 3.44 -13.56 20.03
C ASN A 59 4.59 -13.47 19.03
N ARG A 60 4.92 -14.59 18.39
CA ARG A 60 5.88 -14.66 17.28
C ARG A 60 5.10 -14.77 15.99
N PHE A 61 5.40 -13.96 14.99
CA PHE A 61 4.57 -13.89 13.79
C PHE A 61 5.33 -13.42 12.55
N PHE A 62 4.74 -13.69 11.39
CA PHE A 62 5.18 -13.23 10.08
C PHE A 62 4.13 -12.28 9.52
N ILE A 63 4.58 -11.25 8.81
CA ILE A 63 3.72 -10.38 8.02
C ILE A 63 3.84 -10.82 6.57
N THR A 64 2.71 -11.14 5.96
CA THR A 64 2.66 -11.59 4.56
C THR A 64 2.24 -10.48 3.62
N ASP A 65 1.37 -9.57 4.07
CA ASP A 65 0.94 -8.43 3.27
C ASP A 65 0.57 -7.27 4.19
N ILE A 66 0.98 -6.06 3.80
CA ILE A 66 0.44 -4.82 4.34
C ILE A 66 -0.02 -4.01 3.15
N LYS A 67 -1.26 -3.53 3.20
CA LYS A 67 -1.83 -2.71 2.13
C LYS A 67 -2.63 -1.55 2.71
N PHE A 68 -2.51 -0.35 2.17
CA PHE A 68 -3.31 0.79 2.60
C PHE A 68 -3.79 1.65 1.43
N LEU A 69 -4.91 2.33 1.65
CA LEU A 69 -5.51 3.27 0.71
C LEU A 69 -4.98 4.67 0.98
N LEU A 70 -4.19 5.22 0.06
CA LEU A 70 -3.72 6.61 0.10
C LEU A 70 -4.59 7.49 -0.80
N ASN A 71 -4.97 8.68 -0.32
CA ASN A 71 -5.61 9.72 -1.12
C ASN A 71 -5.24 11.13 -0.66
N ASN A 72 -5.79 12.13 -1.36
CA ASN A 72 -5.67 13.54 -1.03
C ASN A 72 -4.22 13.97 -0.85
N LEU A 73 -3.37 13.74 -1.84
CA LEU A 73 -2.00 14.20 -1.78
C LEU A 73 -1.96 15.73 -1.96
N TYR A 74 -1.40 16.45 -0.99
CA TYR A 74 -1.43 17.92 -0.95
C TYR A 74 -0.10 18.54 -0.54
N PHE A 75 0.04 19.85 -0.78
CA PHE A 75 1.18 20.66 -0.35
C PHE A 75 0.79 22.02 0.21
N ILE A 76 1.55 22.45 1.22
CA ILE A 76 1.36 23.70 1.93
C ILE A 76 2.68 24.49 1.89
N HIS A 77 2.66 25.66 1.23
CA HIS A 77 3.83 26.52 1.11
C HIS A 77 4.19 27.23 2.43
N THR A 78 5.47 27.25 2.80
CA THR A 78 5.93 27.91 4.06
C THR A 78 5.76 29.43 4.05
N ASN A 79 5.96 30.08 2.90
CA ASN A 79 5.96 31.55 2.81
C ASN A 79 4.56 32.16 2.62
N LYS A 80 3.53 31.32 2.53
CA LYS A 80 2.12 31.72 2.37
C LYS A 80 1.23 30.74 3.14
N PRO A 81 1.34 30.63 4.47
CA PRO A 81 0.54 29.69 5.26
C PRO A 81 -0.97 30.00 5.21
N GLU A 82 -1.34 31.23 4.82
CA GLU A 82 -2.73 31.66 4.57
C GLU A 82 -3.24 31.33 3.16
N ARG A 83 -2.41 30.75 2.27
CA ARG A 83 -2.91 30.16 1.02
C ARG A 83 -3.40 28.76 1.29
N ASP A 84 -4.56 28.45 0.72
CA ASP A 84 -5.13 27.11 0.69
C ASP A 84 -4.08 26.08 0.24
N SER A 85 -4.09 24.92 0.89
CA SER A 85 -3.31 23.76 0.46
C SER A 85 -3.52 23.52 -1.04
N VAL A 86 -2.43 23.39 -1.79
CA VAL A 86 -2.52 22.99 -3.19
C VAL A 86 -2.67 21.47 -3.20
N LEU A 87 -3.83 21.00 -3.67
CA LEU A 87 -4.05 19.59 -3.87
C LEU A 87 -3.23 19.16 -5.09
N TRP A 88 -2.26 18.28 -4.88
CA TRP A 88 -1.45 17.72 -5.95
C TRP A 88 -2.20 16.63 -6.69
N ASP A 89 -2.97 15.80 -5.97
CA ASP A 89 -3.77 14.76 -6.59
C ASP A 89 -4.99 14.34 -5.75
N THR A 90 -6.08 14.00 -6.44
CA THR A 90 -7.36 13.52 -5.87
C THR A 90 -7.56 12.01 -6.01
N GLY A 91 -6.59 11.30 -6.58
CA GLY A 91 -6.63 9.87 -6.83
C GLY A 91 -6.52 9.03 -5.55
N TYR A 92 -6.77 7.74 -5.74
CA TYR A 92 -6.86 6.73 -4.70
C TYR A 92 -5.87 5.61 -5.03
N TYR A 93 -4.78 5.53 -4.28
CA TYR A 93 -3.66 4.66 -4.59
C TYR A 93 -3.53 3.55 -3.56
N ALA A 94 -3.51 2.29 -4.03
CA ALA A 94 -3.19 1.16 -3.18
C ALA A 94 -1.68 1.09 -2.99
N ILE A 95 -1.19 1.15 -1.77
CA ILE A 95 0.22 0.97 -1.47
C ILE A 95 0.34 -0.34 -0.70
N SER A 96 1.19 -1.25 -1.15
CA SER A 96 1.38 -2.54 -0.49
C SER A 96 2.83 -3.00 -0.44
N THR A 97 3.09 -4.05 0.35
CA THR A 97 4.40 -4.73 0.39
C THR A 97 4.84 -5.26 -0.98
N ASP A 98 3.89 -5.60 -1.85
CA ASP A 98 4.15 -6.05 -3.23
C ASP A 98 4.36 -4.90 -4.22
N ALA A 99 4.00 -3.68 -3.86
CA ALA A 99 4.05 -2.49 -4.71
C ALA A 99 4.61 -1.29 -3.94
N LEU A 100 5.91 -1.37 -3.60
CA LEU A 100 6.62 -0.38 -2.80
C LEU A 100 6.84 0.97 -3.50
N THR A 101 6.55 1.07 -4.79
CA THR A 101 6.82 2.27 -5.59
C THR A 101 5.62 2.61 -6.45
N LYS A 102 5.16 3.86 -6.40
CA LYS A 102 3.96 4.29 -7.12
C LYS A 102 4.04 5.72 -7.62
N PHE A 103 3.71 5.92 -8.89
CA PHE A 103 3.50 7.24 -9.45
C PHE A 103 2.10 7.74 -9.07
N VAL A 104 2.01 8.98 -8.59
CA VAL A 104 0.77 9.51 -7.96
C VAL A 104 0.37 10.91 -8.38
N ALA A 105 1.28 11.73 -8.92
CA ALA A 105 0.95 13.10 -9.30
C ALA A 105 1.93 13.68 -10.32
N ILE A 106 1.55 14.82 -10.88
CA ILE A 106 2.43 15.69 -11.67
C ILE A 106 2.74 16.93 -10.84
N LEU A 107 4.03 17.23 -10.68
CA LEU A 107 4.53 18.47 -10.12
C LEU A 107 5.15 19.33 -11.22
N GLU A 108 4.63 20.54 -11.35
CA GLU A 108 5.12 21.53 -12.30
C GLU A 108 6.57 21.98 -11.98
N PRO A 109 7.35 22.40 -12.99
CA PRO A 109 8.67 22.98 -12.76
C PRO A 109 8.61 24.20 -11.84
N GLY A 110 9.49 24.28 -10.85
CA GLY A 110 9.47 25.36 -9.88
C GLY A 110 10.21 25.06 -8.58
N GLY A 111 10.24 26.07 -7.71
CA GLY A 111 10.77 25.95 -6.35
C GLY A 111 9.67 25.60 -5.35
N TYR A 112 9.88 24.52 -4.61
CA TYR A 112 9.00 24.03 -3.56
C TYR A 112 9.67 24.25 -2.20
N SER A 113 8.99 24.96 -1.30
CA SER A 113 9.39 25.15 0.09
C SER A 113 8.14 25.06 0.94
N GLY A 114 7.98 23.97 1.69
CA GLY A 114 6.71 23.68 2.34
C GLY A 114 6.66 22.32 3.00
N HIS A 115 5.44 21.86 3.24
CA HIS A 115 5.11 20.53 3.74
C HIS A 115 4.23 19.85 2.72
N TYR A 116 4.39 18.54 2.53
CA TYR A 116 3.39 17.74 1.85
C TYR A 116 2.65 16.85 2.84
N GLY A 117 1.56 16.26 2.39
CA GLY A 117 0.83 15.30 3.19
C GLY A 117 -0.20 14.55 2.35
N PHE A 118 -0.83 13.59 2.99
CA PHE A 118 -1.90 12.79 2.41
C PHE A 118 -2.84 12.30 3.52
N LYS A 119 -3.85 11.55 3.12
CA LYS A 119 -4.72 10.82 4.02
C LYS A 119 -4.69 9.33 3.69
N ILE A 120 -4.66 8.50 4.73
CA ILE A 120 -4.94 7.07 4.63
C ILE A 120 -6.41 6.84 4.96
N GLY A 121 -7.11 6.08 4.12
CA GLY A 121 -8.54 5.79 4.26
C GLY A 121 -9.48 6.80 3.60
N LEU A 122 -10.75 6.43 3.52
CA LEU A 122 -11.83 7.31 3.08
C LEU A 122 -12.58 7.82 4.31
N ASP A 123 -12.95 9.09 4.31
CA ASP A 123 -13.69 9.73 5.41
C ASP A 123 -14.97 10.30 4.82
N SER A 124 -15.92 9.43 4.50
CA SER A 124 -17.29 9.81 4.12
C SER A 124 -18.18 8.63 3.78
N VAL A 125 -19.43 8.69 4.23
CA VAL A 125 -20.57 7.95 3.65
C VAL A 125 -20.81 8.27 2.17
N ALA A 126 -20.28 9.38 1.65
CA ALA A 126 -20.37 9.73 0.23
C ALA A 126 -19.72 8.66 -0.69
N TRP A 127 -18.84 7.83 -0.15
CA TRP A 127 -18.19 6.73 -0.86
C TRP A 127 -18.89 5.38 -0.73
N ALA A 128 -20.11 5.35 -0.16
CA ALA A 128 -20.97 4.17 -0.22
C ALA A 128 -21.24 3.72 -1.67
N ASN A 129 -21.21 4.67 -2.61
CA ASN A 129 -21.24 4.38 -4.04
C ASN A 129 -19.83 4.49 -4.63
N ARG A 130 -19.30 3.35 -5.12
CA ARG A 130 -18.00 3.29 -5.80
C ARG A 130 -17.99 4.22 -7.01
N PRO A 131 -17.00 5.12 -7.16
CA PRO A 131 -16.89 5.95 -8.36
C PRO A 131 -16.70 5.08 -9.60
N THR A 132 -17.29 5.48 -10.72
CA THR A 132 -17.30 4.67 -11.95
C THR A 132 -15.91 4.55 -12.58
N ASN A 133 -15.12 5.63 -12.53
CA ASN A 133 -13.75 5.69 -13.06
C ASN A 133 -12.86 6.47 -12.08
N PRO A 134 -12.46 5.88 -10.94
CA PRO A 134 -11.54 6.54 -10.03
C PRO A 134 -10.16 6.66 -10.66
N ARG A 135 -9.47 7.77 -10.40
CA ARG A 135 -8.03 7.85 -10.63
C ARG A 135 -7.31 6.99 -9.58
N GLY A 136 -6.37 6.16 -10.02
CA GLY A 136 -5.69 5.20 -9.17
C GLY A 136 -6.46 3.87 -9.03
N ASP A 137 -5.91 2.94 -8.26
CA ASP A 137 -6.35 1.54 -8.22
C ASP A 137 -6.95 1.10 -6.87
N ALA A 138 -6.82 1.90 -5.80
CA ALA A 138 -7.27 1.48 -4.47
C ALA A 138 -8.78 1.19 -4.42
N LEU A 139 -9.59 1.98 -5.12
CA LEU A 139 -11.04 1.77 -5.11
C LEU A 139 -11.48 0.59 -5.97
N THR A 140 -10.52 -0.11 -6.59
CA THR A 140 -10.74 -1.33 -7.36
C THR A 140 -10.02 -2.55 -6.80
N ASP A 141 -9.19 -2.36 -5.77
CA ASP A 141 -8.44 -3.41 -5.11
C ASP A 141 -9.37 -4.26 -4.22
N ALA A 142 -9.27 -5.58 -4.37
CA ALA A 142 -10.17 -6.52 -3.72
C ALA A 142 -10.03 -6.56 -2.18
N ASP A 143 -8.85 -6.25 -1.65
CA ASP A 143 -8.61 -6.22 -0.20
C ASP A 143 -9.04 -4.89 0.41
N LEU A 144 -8.98 -3.80 -0.37
CA LEU A 144 -9.39 -2.49 0.10
C LEU A 144 -10.89 -2.24 -0.02
N ILE A 145 -11.60 -2.97 -0.90
CA ILE A 145 -13.07 -2.90 -0.97
C ILE A 145 -13.69 -3.73 0.16
N ARG A 146 -14.59 -3.13 0.93
CA ARG A 146 -15.39 -3.87 1.90
C ARG A 146 -16.69 -4.34 1.23
N ASN A 147 -16.93 -5.65 1.25
CA ASN A 147 -18.12 -6.26 0.68
C ASN A 147 -19.33 -6.28 1.65
N ASP A 148 -19.23 -5.56 2.76
CA ASP A 148 -20.23 -5.47 3.83
C ASP A 148 -21.09 -4.19 3.72
N GLY A 149 -20.84 -3.35 2.71
CA GLY A 149 -21.56 -2.09 2.53
C GLY A 149 -21.11 -0.97 3.47
N PHE A 150 -19.95 -1.11 4.12
CA PHE A 150 -19.35 -0.08 4.98
C PHE A 150 -18.16 0.65 4.33
N GLY A 151 -18.04 0.62 3.01
CA GLY A 151 -17.05 1.41 2.26
C GLY A 151 -15.75 0.66 2.01
N TYR A 152 -14.63 1.19 2.49
CA TYR A 152 -13.29 0.71 2.13
C TYR A 152 -12.42 0.51 3.38
N ASN A 153 -11.52 -0.47 3.31
CA ASN A 153 -10.45 -0.60 4.28
C ASN A 153 -9.43 0.54 4.04
N ALA A 154 -9.09 1.23 5.12
CA ALA A 154 -7.99 2.19 5.13
C ALA A 154 -6.64 1.46 5.16
N LEU A 155 -6.56 0.36 5.91
CA LEU A 155 -5.38 -0.45 6.13
C LEU A 155 -5.80 -1.93 6.21
N VAL A 156 -5.03 -2.80 5.57
CA VAL A 156 -5.15 -4.26 5.64
C VAL A 156 -3.80 -4.80 6.04
N ILE A 157 -3.76 -5.63 7.07
CA ILE A 157 -2.55 -6.34 7.49
C ILE A 157 -2.88 -7.84 7.55
N LYS A 158 -2.10 -8.65 6.86
CA LYS A 158 -2.23 -10.10 6.84
C LYS A 158 -0.95 -10.75 7.32
N GLY A 159 -1.08 -11.87 8.01
CA GLY A 159 0.08 -12.61 8.45
C GLY A 159 -0.27 -13.94 9.09
N ARG A 160 0.76 -14.53 9.71
CA ARG A 160 0.71 -15.84 10.34
C ARG A 160 1.42 -15.78 11.68
N ALA A 161 0.73 -16.10 12.77
CA ALA A 161 1.30 -16.23 14.10
C ALA A 161 1.65 -17.69 14.38
N ILE A 162 2.76 -17.87 15.10
CA ILE A 162 3.21 -19.17 15.60
C ILE A 162 2.33 -19.57 16.77
N ASP A 163 1.78 -20.78 16.70
CA ASP A 163 0.98 -21.34 17.77
C ASP A 163 1.86 -21.63 19.01
N PRO A 164 1.66 -20.93 20.13
CA PRO A 164 2.43 -21.17 21.34
C PRO A 164 2.16 -22.55 21.97
N ALA A 165 1.06 -23.22 21.60
CA ALA A 165 0.72 -24.56 22.06
C ALA A 165 1.38 -25.66 21.22
N ASP A 166 1.86 -25.35 20.00
CA ASP A 166 2.56 -26.29 19.12
C ASP A 166 4.06 -25.95 19.02
N PRO A 167 4.94 -26.66 19.75
CA PRO A 167 6.38 -26.39 19.72
C PRO A 167 7.04 -26.73 18.36
N LEU A 168 6.34 -27.42 17.46
CA LEU A 168 6.82 -27.72 16.11
C LEU A 168 6.38 -26.68 15.07
N ASP A 169 5.55 -25.70 15.48
CA ASP A 169 5.14 -24.65 14.57
C ASP A 169 6.28 -23.67 14.31
N THR A 170 6.85 -23.76 13.11
CA THR A 170 7.85 -22.82 12.59
C THR A 170 7.32 -21.96 11.45
N ALA A 171 6.10 -22.21 10.97
CA ALA A 171 5.54 -21.62 9.76
C ALA A 171 4.39 -20.64 10.04
N GLY A 172 3.90 -20.61 11.28
CA GLY A 172 2.76 -19.82 11.71
C GLY A 172 1.44 -20.44 11.28
N ASN A 173 0.94 -21.38 12.09
CA ASN A 173 -0.30 -22.09 11.82
C ASN A 173 -1.57 -21.27 12.11
N ILE A 174 -1.44 -20.11 12.77
CA ILE A 174 -2.55 -19.22 13.09
C ILE A 174 -2.56 -18.06 12.09
N PRO A 175 -3.36 -18.11 11.02
CA PRO A 175 -3.52 -16.95 10.14
C PRO A 175 -4.21 -15.82 10.90
N PHE A 176 -3.77 -14.58 10.66
CA PHE A 176 -4.44 -13.39 11.16
C PHE A 176 -4.65 -12.38 10.04
N GLU A 177 -5.72 -11.60 10.17
CA GLU A 177 -6.11 -10.59 9.20
C GLU A 177 -6.81 -9.43 9.92
N TYR A 178 -6.29 -8.22 9.68
CA TYR A 178 -6.82 -6.98 10.23
C TYR A 178 -7.26 -6.09 9.09
N ASN A 179 -8.57 -6.00 8.89
CA ASN A 179 -9.24 -5.15 7.94
C ASN A 179 -9.72 -3.89 8.66
N ILE A 180 -8.89 -2.85 8.63
CA ILE A 180 -9.08 -1.60 9.38
C ILE A 180 -9.67 -0.55 8.44
N GLY A 181 -10.87 -0.06 8.72
CA GLY A 181 -11.48 0.97 7.89
C GLY A 181 -12.96 1.18 8.15
N GLY A 182 -13.70 1.53 7.10
CA GLY A 182 -15.09 1.90 7.17
C GLY A 182 -15.31 3.37 6.77
N TYR A 183 -16.47 3.92 7.13
CA TYR A 183 -16.82 5.30 6.76
C TYR A 183 -16.06 6.38 7.53
N PHE A 184 -15.60 6.07 8.73
CA PHE A 184 -15.10 7.07 9.69
C PHE A 184 -13.65 6.84 10.13
N ILE A 185 -13.03 5.72 9.74
CA ILE A 185 -11.62 5.45 10.06
C ILE A 185 -10.74 5.99 8.94
N SER A 186 -10.07 7.11 9.21
CA SER A 186 -9.05 7.68 8.34
C SER A 186 -8.04 8.49 9.14
N LYS A 187 -6.85 8.70 8.58
CA LYS A 187 -5.80 9.46 9.26
C LYS A 187 -5.02 10.32 8.27
N LYS A 188 -4.79 11.58 8.63
CA LYS A 188 -4.00 12.52 7.83
C LYS A 188 -2.56 12.55 8.33
N TYR A 189 -1.63 12.53 7.38
CA TYR A 189 -0.21 12.66 7.64
C TYR A 189 0.33 13.92 6.97
N ARG A 190 1.36 14.50 7.58
CA ARG A 190 2.03 15.71 7.11
C ARG A 190 3.53 15.60 7.38
N SER A 191 4.34 15.96 6.39
CA SER A 191 5.78 15.93 6.47
C SER A 191 6.35 17.06 7.33
N ASP A 192 7.61 16.91 7.69
CA ASP A 192 8.45 18.04 8.06
C ASP A 192 8.64 19.00 6.88
N LYS A 193 9.26 20.15 7.14
CA LYS A 193 9.52 21.15 6.09
C LYS A 193 10.60 20.62 5.14
N LEU A 194 10.30 20.63 3.84
CA LEU A 194 11.21 20.28 2.76
C LEU A 194 11.38 21.45 1.79
N ASN A 195 12.55 21.48 1.15
CA ASN A 195 12.86 22.46 0.11
C ASN A 195 13.53 21.74 -1.06
N PHE A 196 12.97 21.89 -2.26
CA PHE A 196 13.52 21.29 -3.47
C PHE A 196 13.12 22.11 -4.70
N SER A 197 13.79 21.89 -5.82
CA SER A 197 13.50 22.56 -7.09
C SER A 197 13.33 21.52 -8.19
N LEU A 198 12.34 21.72 -9.04
CA LEU A 198 12.04 20.84 -10.17
C LEU A 198 12.33 21.52 -11.49
N SER A 199 12.99 20.78 -12.37
CA SER A 199 13.07 21.09 -13.79
C SER A 199 11.98 20.33 -14.56
N SER A 200 11.79 20.66 -15.84
CA SER A 200 10.82 19.99 -16.72
C SER A 200 11.06 18.50 -16.95
N SER A 201 12.24 17.98 -16.63
CA SER A 201 12.61 16.56 -16.76
C SER A 201 12.90 15.90 -15.42
N SER A 202 12.58 16.55 -14.30
CA SER A 202 12.86 16.01 -12.97
C SER A 202 11.77 15.04 -12.53
N GLU A 203 12.19 13.86 -12.05
CA GLU A 203 11.36 12.98 -11.22
C GLU A 203 11.57 13.31 -9.74
N VAL A 204 10.48 13.28 -8.99
CA VAL A 204 10.44 13.54 -7.55
C VAL A 204 10.17 12.25 -6.83
N ASN A 205 10.96 11.97 -5.80
CA ASN A 205 10.77 10.83 -4.94
C ASN A 205 10.41 11.35 -3.55
N LEU A 206 9.25 10.95 -3.04
CA LEU A 206 8.88 11.14 -1.65
C LEU A 206 8.93 9.78 -0.96
N ILE A 207 9.59 9.73 0.19
CA ILE A 207 9.79 8.49 0.93
C ILE A 207 8.74 8.40 2.04
N LEU A 208 8.06 7.26 2.09
CA LEU A 208 7.10 6.90 3.11
C LEU A 208 7.68 5.76 3.95
N ASN A 209 7.90 5.99 5.23
CA ASN A 209 8.25 4.93 6.17
C ASN A 209 7.02 4.58 6.99
N VAL A 210 6.50 3.37 6.81
CA VAL A 210 5.28 2.89 7.48
C VAL A 210 5.68 1.87 8.52
N ASP A 211 5.65 2.27 9.78
CA ASP A 211 5.97 1.41 10.92
C ASP A 211 4.69 0.89 11.58
N ILE A 212 4.58 -0.44 11.61
CA ILE A 212 3.45 -1.17 12.20
C ILE A 212 3.75 -1.74 13.59
N GLU A 213 4.96 -1.61 14.13
CA GLU A 213 5.28 -2.07 15.49
C GLU A 213 4.32 -1.51 16.55
N PRO A 214 3.96 -0.21 16.55
CA PRO A 214 3.05 0.33 17.55
C PRO A 214 1.66 -0.30 17.53
N ILE A 215 1.19 -0.80 16.37
CA ILE A 215 -0.09 -1.51 16.25
C ILE A 215 -0.05 -2.82 17.05
N PHE A 216 1.09 -3.50 17.02
CA PHE A 216 1.24 -4.86 17.54
C PHE A 216 1.81 -4.92 18.96
N ASN A 217 2.45 -3.86 19.44
CA ASN A 217 3.22 -3.86 20.68
C ASN A 217 2.47 -4.51 21.83
N ASP A 218 1.24 -4.09 22.11
CA ASP A 218 0.42 -4.62 23.21
C ASP A 218 -0.82 -5.40 22.75
N PHE A 219 -0.86 -5.81 21.48
CA PHE A 219 -1.99 -6.53 20.90
C PHE A 219 -1.73 -8.05 20.89
N ASP A 220 -2.66 -8.84 21.44
CA ASP A 220 -2.54 -10.31 21.41
C ASP A 220 -3.12 -10.89 20.12
N ILE A 221 -2.22 -11.15 19.17
CA ILE A 221 -2.55 -11.65 17.82
C ILE A 221 -3.19 -13.05 17.90
N VAL A 222 -2.72 -13.89 18.82
CA VAL A 222 -3.20 -15.28 18.94
C VAL A 222 -4.59 -15.32 19.56
N ALA A 223 -4.84 -14.48 20.56
CA ALA A 223 -6.16 -14.38 21.19
C ALA A 223 -7.19 -13.69 20.27
N LYS A 224 -6.76 -12.71 19.46
CA LYS A 224 -7.62 -12.00 18.51
C LYS A 224 -6.97 -11.94 17.10
N PRO A 225 -7.10 -13.02 16.31
CA PRO A 225 -6.50 -13.09 14.97
C PRO A 225 -7.27 -12.30 13.91
N THR A 226 -8.46 -11.79 14.23
CA THR A 226 -9.31 -11.09 13.27
C THR A 226 -9.82 -9.78 13.83
N VAL A 227 -9.70 -8.72 13.02
CA VAL A 227 -10.35 -7.42 13.20
C VAL A 227 -10.96 -7.05 11.87
N ILE A 228 -12.26 -6.72 11.85
CA ILE A 228 -12.95 -6.36 10.60
C ILE A 228 -13.51 -4.94 10.62
N SER A 229 -13.36 -4.18 11.71
CA SER A 229 -13.94 -2.84 11.88
C SER A 229 -15.47 -2.85 11.79
N ASP A 230 -16.13 -3.83 12.45
CA ASP A 230 -17.59 -3.91 12.46
C ASP A 230 -18.19 -2.79 13.33
N ILE A 231 -18.85 -1.81 12.72
CA ILE A 231 -19.50 -0.70 13.44
C ILE A 231 -20.63 -1.15 14.37
N SER A 232 -21.17 -2.36 14.18
CA SER A 232 -22.19 -2.95 15.05
C SER A 232 -21.60 -3.69 16.27
N ASP A 233 -20.30 -3.96 16.27
CA ASP A 233 -19.52 -4.46 17.40
C ASP A 233 -18.58 -3.36 17.92
N PRO A 234 -18.97 -2.62 18.96
CA PRO A 234 -18.16 -1.52 19.49
C PRO A 234 -16.75 -1.92 19.89
N VAL A 235 -16.54 -3.16 20.33
CA VAL A 235 -15.21 -3.64 20.76
C VAL A 235 -14.31 -3.90 19.56
N ASP A 236 -14.85 -4.48 18.49
CA ASP A 236 -14.09 -4.65 17.25
C ASP A 236 -13.74 -3.32 16.60
N TYR A 237 -14.70 -2.41 16.56
CA TYR A 237 -14.52 -1.08 16.00
C TYR A 237 -13.48 -0.25 16.78
N GLU A 238 -13.55 -0.22 18.11
CA GLU A 238 -12.59 0.49 18.96
C GLU A 238 -11.17 -0.06 18.76
N ILE A 239 -11.02 -1.38 18.61
CA ILE A 239 -9.72 -1.98 18.29
C ILE A 239 -9.20 -1.52 16.93
N ALA A 240 -10.05 -1.47 15.91
CA ALA A 240 -9.65 -0.96 14.59
C ALA A 240 -9.23 0.52 14.65
N GLU A 241 -9.94 1.36 15.40
CA GLU A 241 -9.56 2.76 15.63
C GLU A 241 -8.20 2.87 16.33
N MET A 242 -7.98 2.11 17.41
CA MET A 242 -6.70 2.08 18.11
C MET A 242 -5.54 1.63 17.21
N MET A 243 -5.76 0.63 16.34
CA MET A 243 -4.75 0.19 15.37
C MET A 243 -4.43 1.32 14.37
N MET A 244 -5.43 2.01 13.85
CA MET A 244 -5.23 3.14 12.92
C MET A 244 -4.51 4.31 13.60
N ASP A 245 -4.87 4.62 14.83
CA ASP A 245 -4.25 5.68 15.64
C ASP A 245 -2.81 5.37 16.01
N SER A 246 -2.50 4.08 16.19
CA SER A 246 -1.13 3.61 16.49
C SER A 246 -0.24 3.58 15.26
N LEU A 247 -0.78 3.44 14.04
CA LEU A 247 0.01 3.42 12.80
C LEU A 247 0.95 4.64 12.74
N ALA A 248 2.26 4.36 12.64
CA ALA A 248 3.29 5.38 12.55
C ALA A 248 3.74 5.52 11.09
N VAL A 249 3.67 6.75 10.56
CA VAL A 249 4.11 7.04 9.19
C VAL A 249 5.05 8.24 9.18
N GLY A 250 6.30 8.01 8.78
CA GLY A 250 7.31 9.01 8.52
C GLY A 250 7.31 9.46 7.05
N LEU A 251 7.54 10.75 6.83
CA LEU A 251 7.47 11.41 5.53
C LEU A 251 8.74 12.22 5.27
N PHE A 252 9.51 11.84 4.25
CA PHE A 252 10.80 12.44 3.90
C PHE A 252 10.92 12.83 2.44
#